data_AF-A0A1C6JPA0-F1
#
_entry.id   AF-A0A1C6JPA0-F1
#
_cell.length_a   1.000
_cell.length_b   1.000
_cell.length_c   1.000
_cell.angle_alpha   90.00
_cell.angle_beta   90.00
_cell.angle_gamma   90.00
#
_symmetry.space_group_name_H-M   'P 1'
#
loop_
_entity.id
_entity.type
_entity.pdbx_description
1 polymer ?
#
loop_
_entity_poly.entity_id
_entity_poly.type
_entity_poly.pdbx_seq_one_letter_code
_entity_poly.pdbx_strand_id
1 'polypeptide(L)'
;MLSAANIDVKIHHFMMLLSTIPDLEILALDSCECFDSNKTYVKKRLQTEQNEAVRKLLQADYDFLDEIQVEMSSARQFMFAIRFRREKDEQIFNTLNRVDKAISEHGFAARRMSKPEIKRMLALFFGTSISGEEIPDIEGETEFDLEKQEVTVNEK
;
A
#
# COMPACT_ATOMS: atom_id res chain seq x y z
N MET A 1 8.83 4.32 26.69
CA MET A 1 9.10 2.87 26.52
C MET A 1 7.93 2.10 27.14
N LEU A 2 7.36 1.12 26.43
CA LEU A 2 6.39 0.18 26.99
C LEU A 2 7.11 -0.76 27.96
N SER A 3 6.54 -1.03 29.15
CA SER A 3 7.08 -2.02 30.09
C SER A 3 6.83 -3.45 29.59
N ALA A 4 7.64 -4.42 30.03
CA ALA A 4 7.46 -5.83 29.66
C ALA A 4 6.04 -6.34 29.98
N ALA A 5 5.51 -6.00 31.15
CA ALA A 5 4.14 -6.34 31.54
C ALA A 5 3.08 -5.75 30.58
N ASN A 6 3.27 -4.52 30.08
CA ASN A 6 2.34 -3.93 29.11
C ASN A 6 2.42 -4.61 27.74
N ILE A 7 3.58 -5.13 27.37
CA ILE A 7 3.77 -5.90 26.13
C ILE A 7 3.05 -7.25 26.25
N ASP A 8 3.23 -7.96 27.37
CA ASP A 8 2.59 -9.26 27.61
C ASP A 8 1.06 -9.17 27.59
N VAL A 9 0.50 -8.13 28.21
CA VAL A 9 -0.96 -7.88 28.18
C VAL A 9 -1.45 -7.64 26.75
N LYS A 10 -0.71 -6.85 25.96
CA LYS A 10 -1.07 -6.60 24.55
C LYS A 10 -0.98 -7.86 23.69
N ILE A 11 0.03 -8.70 23.90
CA ILE A 11 0.16 -9.99 23.22
C ILE A 11 -1.03 -10.88 23.59
N HIS A 12 -1.41 -10.94 24.87
CA HIS A 12 -2.54 -11.72 25.32
C HIS A 12 -3.85 -11.25 24.68
N HIS A 13 -4.12 -9.93 24.67
CA HIS A 13 -5.29 -9.36 24.00
C HIS A 13 -5.31 -9.67 22.50
N PHE A 14 -4.15 -9.61 21.85
CA PHE A 14 -4.02 -9.96 20.45
C PHE A 14 -4.36 -11.44 20.18
N MET A 15 -3.83 -12.35 21.00
CA MET A 15 -4.10 -13.79 20.88
C MET A 15 -5.58 -14.11 21.12
N MET A 16 -6.24 -13.42 22.05
CA MET A 16 -7.68 -13.57 22.29
C MET A 16 -8.51 -13.12 21.07
N LEU A 17 -8.14 -11.98 20.47
CA LEU A 17 -8.79 -11.47 19.27
C LEU A 17 -8.73 -12.49 18.12
N LEU A 18 -7.54 -13.00 17.81
CA LEU A 18 -7.35 -13.98 16.73
C LEU A 18 -8.09 -15.29 16.99
N SER A 19 -8.23 -15.70 18.25
CA SER A 19 -8.93 -16.93 18.62
C SER A 19 -10.46 -16.80 18.56
N THR A 20 -10.99 -15.57 18.66
CA THR A 20 -12.43 -15.30 18.75
C THR A 20 -13.10 -15.22 17.38
N ILE A 21 -12.34 -14.80 16.36
CA ILE A 21 -12.85 -14.62 15.00
C ILE A 21 -12.26 -15.71 14.11
N PRO A 22 -13.08 -16.68 13.66
CA PRO A 22 -12.63 -17.68 12.70
C PRO A 22 -12.10 -17.02 11.43
N ASP A 23 -11.02 -17.57 10.88
CA ASP A 23 -10.42 -17.17 9.61
C ASP A 23 -9.92 -15.70 9.55
N LEU A 24 -9.73 -15.06 10.72
CA LEU A 24 -9.06 -13.76 10.83
C LEU A 24 -7.53 -13.97 10.79
N GLU A 25 -6.91 -13.48 9.74
CA GLU A 25 -5.46 -13.56 9.53
C GLU A 25 -4.80 -12.21 9.82
N ILE A 26 -3.52 -12.25 10.21
CA ILE A 26 -2.67 -11.05 10.29
C ILE A 26 -1.59 -11.09 9.20
N LEU A 27 -1.50 -10.01 8.44
CA LEU A 27 -0.43 -9.78 7.48
C LEU A 27 0.53 -8.73 8.04
N ALA A 28 1.82 -8.97 7.85
CA ALA A 28 2.89 -8.02 8.18
C ALA A 28 3.64 -7.70 6.89
N LEU A 29 3.52 -6.46 6.42
CA LEU A 29 4.16 -6.00 5.18
C LEU A 29 5.28 -5.03 5.51
N ASP A 30 6.44 -5.29 4.94
CA ASP A 30 7.60 -4.41 5.02
C ASP A 30 7.63 -3.58 3.73
N SER A 31 7.13 -2.35 3.77
CA SER A 31 7.17 -1.40 2.64
C SER A 31 8.51 -0.67 2.54
N CYS A 32 9.62 -1.30 2.94
CA CYS A 32 10.90 -0.60 3.06
C CYS A 32 11.70 -0.59 1.75
N GLU A 33 11.71 0.55 1.07
CA GLU A 33 12.78 0.92 0.14
C GLU A 33 13.61 2.07 0.73
N CYS A 34 14.92 1.89 0.81
CA CYS A 34 15.84 2.88 1.36
C CYS A 34 16.59 3.58 0.23
N PHE A 35 16.27 4.87 0.00
CA PHE A 35 16.86 5.68 -1.05
C PHE A 35 18.00 6.59 -0.57
N ASP A 36 18.51 6.38 0.65
CA ASP A 36 19.55 7.22 1.27
C ASP A 36 20.80 7.39 0.41
N SER A 37 21.24 6.31 -0.25
CA SER A 37 22.37 6.34 -1.19
C SER A 37 22.09 7.23 -2.40
N ASN A 38 20.88 7.14 -2.96
CA ASN A 38 20.45 7.92 -4.13
C ASN A 38 20.33 9.40 -3.75
N LYS A 39 19.70 9.72 -2.62
CA LYS A 39 19.61 11.09 -2.09
C LYS A 39 20.98 11.69 -1.83
N THR A 40 21.89 10.91 -1.24
CA THR A 40 23.27 11.35 -0.99
C THR A 40 23.99 11.65 -2.30
N TYR A 41 23.80 10.82 -3.33
CA TYR A 41 24.36 11.04 -4.66
C TYR A 41 23.80 12.31 -5.33
N VAL A 42 22.47 12.47 -5.38
CA VAL A 42 21.80 13.63 -5.99
C VAL A 42 22.21 14.92 -5.29
N LYS A 43 22.28 14.92 -3.95
CA LYS A 43 22.72 16.06 -3.16
C LYS A 43 24.17 16.45 -3.45
N LYS A 44 25.08 15.49 -3.61
CA LYS A 44 26.47 15.75 -4.02
C LYS A 44 26.51 16.33 -5.44
N ARG A 45 25.71 15.81 -6.37
CA ARG A 45 25.66 16.29 -7.74
C ARG A 45 25.14 17.73 -7.84
N LEU A 46 24.10 18.07 -7.07
CA LEU A 46 23.55 19.43 -6.96
C LEU A 46 24.59 20.47 -6.49
N GLN A 47 25.58 20.08 -5.69
CA GLN A 47 26.64 20.98 -5.25
C GLN A 47 27.66 21.29 -6.36
N THR A 48 27.90 20.33 -7.26
CA THR A 48 28.90 20.46 -8.33
C THR A 48 28.33 20.96 -9.66
N GLU A 49 27.03 20.76 -9.89
CA GLU A 49 26.39 21.05 -11.17
C GLU A 49 26.18 22.56 -11.39
N GLN A 50 26.60 23.04 -12.57
CA GLN A 50 26.57 24.46 -12.93
C GLN A 50 25.37 24.81 -13.80
N ASN A 51 24.83 23.84 -14.55
CA ASN A 51 23.70 24.08 -15.43
C ASN A 51 22.40 24.22 -14.62
N GLU A 52 21.76 25.40 -14.67
CA GLU A 52 20.53 25.66 -13.92
C GLU A 52 19.35 24.74 -14.28
N ALA A 53 19.20 24.35 -15.55
CA ALA A 53 18.15 23.43 -15.96
C ALA A 53 18.35 22.04 -15.35
N VAL A 54 19.60 21.57 -15.32
CA VAL A 54 19.96 20.28 -14.69
C VAL A 54 19.80 20.35 -13.17
N ARG A 55 20.14 21.48 -12.53
CA ARG A 55 19.91 21.68 -11.09
C ARG A 55 18.43 21.60 -10.73
N LYS A 56 17.54 22.18 -11.55
CA LYS A 56 16.08 22.09 -11.34
C LYS A 56 15.58 20.65 -11.44
N LEU A 57 16.05 19.89 -12.42
CA LEU A 57 15.73 18.47 -12.54
C LEU A 57 16.22 17.66 -11.35
N LEU A 58 17.48 17.83 -10.95
CA LEU A 58 18.05 17.14 -9.78
C LEU A 58 17.34 17.50 -8.47
N GLN A 59 16.84 18.73 -8.33
CA GLN A 59 16.05 19.13 -7.18
C GLN A 59 14.69 18.43 -7.17
N ALA A 60 14.01 18.36 -8.32
CA ALA A 60 12.75 17.63 -8.45
C ALA A 60 12.93 16.12 -8.16
N ASP A 61 14.02 15.51 -8.64
CA ASP A 61 14.35 14.11 -8.33
C ASP A 61 14.62 13.91 -6.83
N TYR A 62 15.34 14.84 -6.19
CA TYR A 62 15.60 14.78 -4.76
C TYR A 62 14.30 14.86 -3.94
N ASP A 63 13.44 15.82 -4.29
CA ASP A 63 12.16 16.05 -3.62
C ASP A 63 11.22 14.85 -3.83
N PHE A 64 11.20 14.27 -5.02
CA PHE A 64 10.46 13.03 -5.31
C PHE A 64 10.96 11.83 -4.50
N LEU A 65 12.28 11.63 -4.42
CA LEU A 65 12.86 10.61 -3.55
C LEU A 65 12.56 10.87 -2.07
N ASP A 66 12.41 12.14 -1.67
CA ASP A 66 12.00 12.53 -0.32
C ASP A 66 10.53 12.22 -0.05
N GLU A 67 9.64 12.56 -0.97
CA GLU A 67 8.23 12.21 -0.91
C GLU A 67 8.00 10.70 -0.86
N ILE A 68 8.62 9.93 -1.77
CA ILE A 68 8.50 8.46 -1.74
C ILE A 68 9.06 7.92 -0.43
N GLN A 69 10.24 8.37 0.01
CA GLN A 69 10.81 7.88 1.25
C GLN A 69 9.95 8.30 2.45
N VAL A 70 9.30 9.45 2.47
CA VAL A 70 8.36 9.85 3.54
C VAL A 70 7.07 9.01 3.50
N GLU A 71 6.56 8.71 2.31
CA GLU A 71 5.44 7.77 2.13
C GLU A 71 5.79 6.33 2.56
N MET A 72 7.06 5.93 2.38
CA MET A 72 7.58 4.59 2.69
C MET A 72 8.23 4.49 4.09
N SER A 73 8.55 5.62 4.72
CA SER A 73 9.24 5.73 6.00
C SER A 73 8.24 5.90 7.14
N SER A 74 7.51 4.84 7.45
CA SER A 74 7.56 4.27 8.80
C SER A 74 6.65 3.05 8.93
N ALA A 75 7.24 2.03 9.55
CA ALA A 75 6.62 0.85 10.12
C ALA A 75 6.18 -0.25 9.16
N ARG A 76 6.62 -1.47 9.51
CA ARG A 76 5.90 -2.71 9.22
C ARG A 76 4.41 -2.47 9.38
N GLN A 77 3.69 -2.53 8.27
CA GLN A 77 2.24 -2.37 8.28
C GLN A 77 1.61 -3.70 8.69
N PHE A 78 0.75 -3.65 9.70
CA PHE A 78 -0.02 -4.79 10.15
C PHE A 78 -1.45 -4.67 9.66
N MET A 79 -1.97 -5.75 9.12
CA MET A 79 -3.30 -5.78 8.54
C MET A 79 -4.05 -6.97 9.03
N PHE A 80 -5.33 -6.79 9.34
CA PHE A 80 -6.25 -7.90 9.53
C PHE A 80 -6.90 -8.24 8.19
N ALA A 81 -6.86 -9.52 7.83
CA ALA A 81 -7.45 -10.03 6.60
C ALA A 81 -8.49 -11.09 6.92
N ILE A 82 -9.60 -11.06 6.18
CA ILE A 82 -10.62 -12.10 6.23
C ILE A 82 -11.04 -12.40 4.78
N ARG A 83 -11.13 -13.69 4.45
CA ARG A 83 -11.41 -14.13 3.07
C ARG A 83 -12.86 -14.56 2.93
N PHE A 84 -13.57 -13.89 2.04
CA PHE A 84 -14.91 -14.29 1.58
C PHE A 84 -14.78 -15.07 0.25
N ARG A 85 -15.67 -16.03 0.00
CA ARG A 85 -15.72 -16.82 -1.23
C ARG A 85 -17.04 -16.66 -1.99
N ARG A 86 -18.18 -16.83 -1.31
CA ARG A 86 -19.52 -16.89 -1.92
C ARG A 86 -20.63 -16.37 -0.99
N GLU A 87 -20.27 -15.54 -0.04
CA GLU A 87 -21.17 -14.90 0.91
C GLU A 87 -21.90 -13.74 0.22
N LYS A 88 -23.13 -13.47 0.64
CA LYS A 88 -23.89 -12.32 0.15
C LYS A 88 -23.36 -11.03 0.78
N ASP A 89 -23.53 -9.89 0.11
CA ASP A 89 -23.08 -8.58 0.59
C ASP A 89 -23.54 -8.26 2.02
N GLU A 90 -24.78 -8.61 2.37
CA GLU A 90 -25.32 -8.43 3.72
C GLU A 90 -24.55 -9.27 4.77
N GLN A 91 -24.18 -10.50 4.42
CA GLN A 91 -23.41 -11.38 5.30
C GLN A 91 -21.97 -10.88 5.47
N ILE A 92 -21.36 -10.39 4.38
CA ILE A 92 -20.04 -9.76 4.40
C ILE A 92 -20.07 -8.54 5.32
N PHE A 93 -21.03 -7.63 5.13
CA PHE A 93 -21.16 -6.42 5.93
C PHE A 93 -21.37 -6.72 7.43
N ASN A 94 -22.25 -7.68 7.74
CA ASN A 94 -22.48 -8.11 9.13
C ASN A 94 -21.22 -8.71 9.77
N THR A 95 -20.46 -9.48 9.01
CA THR A 95 -19.19 -10.07 9.47
C THR A 95 -18.16 -8.97 9.74
N LEU A 96 -17.97 -8.03 8.81
CA LEU A 96 -17.03 -6.91 8.97
C LEU A 96 -17.37 -6.05 10.19
N ASN A 97 -18.64 -5.75 10.44
CA ASN A 97 -19.04 -5.00 11.65
C ASN A 97 -18.71 -5.76 12.94
N ARG A 98 -18.89 -7.09 12.94
CA ARG A 98 -18.54 -7.92 14.09
C ARG A 98 -17.03 -7.93 14.32
N VAL A 99 -16.23 -7.99 13.26
CA VAL A 99 -14.77 -7.91 13.33
C VAL A 99 -14.31 -6.56 13.86
N ASP A 100 -14.80 -5.44 13.32
CA ASP A 100 -14.44 -4.09 13.78
C ASP A 100 -14.76 -3.89 15.26
N LYS A 101 -15.90 -4.41 15.72
CA LYS A 101 -16.29 -4.37 17.12
C LYS A 101 -15.32 -5.17 17.99
N ALA A 102 -14.98 -6.41 17.61
CA ALA A 102 -14.07 -7.24 18.38
C ALA A 102 -12.65 -6.65 18.46
N ILE A 103 -12.14 -6.08 17.36
CA ILE A 103 -10.85 -5.38 17.32
C ILE A 103 -10.84 -4.25 18.34
N SER A 104 -11.90 -3.43 18.34
CA SER A 104 -12.05 -2.29 19.25
C SER A 104 -12.18 -2.73 20.71
N GLU A 105 -12.96 -3.79 20.99
CA GLU A 105 -13.14 -4.37 22.33
C GLU A 105 -11.83 -4.90 22.93
N HIS A 106 -10.92 -5.41 22.10
CA HIS A 106 -9.60 -5.88 22.54
C HIS A 106 -8.54 -4.75 22.61
N GLY A 107 -8.94 -3.50 22.36
CA GLY A 107 -8.08 -2.32 22.50
C GLY A 107 -7.16 -2.07 21.30
N PHE A 108 -7.50 -2.60 20.13
CA PHE A 108 -6.82 -2.30 18.86
C PHE A 108 -7.61 -1.25 18.08
N ALA A 109 -6.89 -0.40 17.34
CA ALA A 109 -7.48 0.53 16.39
C ALA A 109 -7.20 0.02 14.98
N ALA A 110 -8.25 -0.22 14.21
CA ALA A 110 -8.16 -0.58 12.80
C ALA A 110 -9.12 0.30 11.99
N ARG A 111 -8.82 0.44 10.70
CA ARG A 111 -9.71 1.08 9.73
C ARG A 111 -9.92 0.13 8.56
N ARG A 112 -11.09 0.20 7.94
CA ARG A 112 -11.33 -0.48 6.67
C ARG A 112 -10.49 0.16 5.57
N MET A 113 -9.96 -0.68 4.70
CA MET A 113 -9.27 -0.24 3.51
C MET A 113 -10.25 -0.04 2.37
N SER A 114 -10.01 1.02 1.62
CA SER A 114 -10.63 1.27 0.32
C SER A 114 -10.05 0.35 -0.75
N LYS A 115 -10.74 0.20 -1.87
CA LYS A 115 -10.30 -0.61 -3.00
C LYS A 115 -8.89 -0.23 -3.52
N PRO A 116 -8.54 1.07 -3.70
CA PRO A 116 -7.19 1.46 -4.09
C PRO A 116 -6.11 1.02 -3.09
N GLU A 117 -6.41 1.08 -1.78
CA GLU A 117 -5.47 0.67 -0.74
C GLU A 117 -5.25 -0.84 -0.74
N ILE A 118 -6.30 -1.63 -0.99
CA ILE A 118 -6.20 -3.09 -1.12
C ILE A 118 -5.34 -3.43 -2.34
N LYS A 119 -5.54 -2.76 -3.48
CA LYS A 119 -4.71 -2.93 -4.68
C LYS A 119 -3.25 -2.60 -4.39
N ARG A 120 -2.97 -1.46 -3.76
CA ARG A 120 -1.62 -1.06 -3.35
C ARG A 120 -0.97 -2.12 -2.44
N MET A 121 -1.72 -2.66 -1.49
CA MET A 121 -1.22 -3.77 -0.68
C MET A 121 -0.86 -5.00 -1.51
N LEU A 122 -1.74 -5.42 -2.44
CA LEU A 122 -1.48 -6.60 -3.27
C LEU A 122 -0.25 -6.37 -4.17
N ALA A 123 -0.07 -5.16 -4.72
CA ALA A 123 1.15 -4.77 -5.45
C ALA A 123 2.41 -4.96 -4.60
N LEU A 124 2.39 -4.50 -3.34
CA LEU A 124 3.51 -4.66 -2.40
C LEU A 124 3.74 -6.13 -2.06
N PHE A 125 2.68 -6.90 -1.81
CA PHE A 125 2.76 -8.31 -1.46
C PHE A 125 3.34 -9.17 -2.59
N PHE A 126 2.96 -8.89 -3.85
CA PHE A 126 3.46 -9.62 -5.02
C PHE A 126 4.72 -9.02 -5.66
N GLY A 127 5.17 -7.86 -5.20
CA GLY A 127 6.36 -7.17 -5.74
C GLY A 127 6.18 -6.64 -7.16
N THR A 128 4.94 -6.40 -7.61
CA THR A 128 4.62 -6.08 -9.02
C THR A 128 4.60 -4.59 -9.33
N SER A 129 4.55 -3.70 -8.33
CA SER A 129 4.40 -2.26 -8.57
C SER A 129 5.04 -1.45 -7.44
N ILE A 130 6.34 -1.19 -7.58
CA ILE A 130 7.07 -0.21 -6.73
C ILE A 130 6.76 1.23 -7.20
N SER A 131 6.39 1.41 -8.48
CA SER A 131 6.20 2.72 -9.12
C SER A 131 4.84 3.39 -8.84
N GLY A 132 4.00 2.84 -7.96
CA GLY A 132 2.74 3.50 -7.57
C GLY A 132 1.66 3.54 -8.66
N GLU A 133 1.84 2.84 -9.79
CA GLU A 133 0.80 2.73 -10.82
C GLU A 133 -0.41 1.95 -10.30
N GLU A 134 -1.60 2.48 -10.55
CA GLU A 134 -2.85 1.90 -10.10
C GLU A 134 -3.09 0.56 -10.83
N ILE A 135 -3.10 -0.55 -10.10
CA ILE A 135 -3.41 -1.86 -10.71
C ILE A 135 -4.82 -1.80 -11.31
N PRO A 136 -5.02 -2.02 -12.62
CA PRO A 136 -6.33 -1.99 -13.24
C PRO A 136 -7.23 -3.10 -12.67
N ASP A 137 -8.55 -2.93 -12.76
CA ASP A 137 -9.48 -3.97 -12.30
C ASP A 137 -9.43 -5.21 -13.19
N ILE A 138 -9.14 -5.00 -14.48
CA ILE A 138 -9.10 -6.03 -15.52
C ILE A 138 -7.77 -5.91 -16.27
N GLU A 139 -7.13 -7.05 -16.50
CA GLU A 139 -5.90 -7.12 -17.30
C GLU A 139 -6.15 -6.57 -18.72
N GLY A 140 -5.35 -5.58 -19.15
CA GLY A 140 -5.44 -4.97 -20.47
C GLY A 140 -6.52 -3.89 -20.63
N GLU A 141 -7.21 -3.48 -19.57
CA GLU A 141 -8.23 -2.41 -19.62
C GLU A 141 -7.67 -1.09 -20.19
N THR A 142 -6.40 -0.76 -19.88
CA THR A 142 -5.71 0.46 -20.35
C THR A 142 -5.11 0.33 -21.74
N GLU A 143 -5.00 -0.90 -22.28
CA GLU A 143 -4.38 -1.17 -23.59
C GLU A 143 -5.40 -1.17 -24.73
N PHE A 144 -6.69 -1.08 -24.42
CA PHE A 144 -7.78 -1.14 -25.39
C PHE A 144 -8.15 0.26 -25.92
N ASP A 145 -7.33 0.80 -26.81
CA ASP A 145 -7.54 2.09 -27.46
C ASP A 145 -8.43 1.93 -28.71
N LEU A 146 -9.76 1.94 -28.53
CA LEU A 146 -10.75 1.79 -29.63
C LEU A 146 -10.70 2.94 -30.66
N GLU A 147 -10.03 4.06 -30.36
CA GLU A 147 -9.98 5.24 -31.22
C GLU A 147 -8.94 5.14 -32.37
N LYS A 148 -8.14 4.06 -32.44
CA LYS A 148 -7.13 3.88 -33.50
C LYS A 148 -7.59 3.09 -34.74
N GLN A 149 -8.86 2.71 -34.82
CA GLN A 149 -9.43 2.09 -36.04
C GLN A 149 -10.29 3.07 -36.85
N GLU A 150 -9.81 4.28 -37.12
CA GLU A 150 -10.17 4.94 -38.38
C GLU A 150 -9.35 4.30 -39.51
N VAL A 151 -9.80 3.13 -39.97
CA VAL A 151 -9.37 2.59 -41.26
C VAL A 151 -9.87 3.56 -42.31
N THR A 152 -8.96 4.36 -42.85
CA THR A 152 -9.16 5.13 -44.07
C THR A 152 -9.46 4.15 -45.20
N VAL A 153 -10.74 3.88 -45.43
CA VAL A 153 -11.21 3.27 -46.68
C VAL A 153 -11.15 4.35 -47.74
N ASN A 154 -9.97 4.51 -48.35
CA ASN A 154 -9.84 5.21 -49.62
C ASN A 154 -10.46 4.33 -50.71
N GLU A 155 -11.71 4.60 -51.07
CA GLU A 155 -12.31 4.10 -52.29
C GLU A 155 -11.59 4.70 -53.51
N LYS A 156 -11.23 3.83 -54.45
CA LYS A 156 -10.71 4.19 -55.78
C LYS A 156 -11.83 4.45 -56.76
#